data_AF-A0A401T194-F1
#
_entry.id   AF-A0A401T194-F1
#
_cell.length_a   1.000
_cell.length_b   1.000
_cell.length_c   1.000
_cell.angle_alpha   90.00
_cell.angle_beta   90.00
_cell.angle_gamma   90.00
#
_symmetry.space_group_name_H-M   'P 1'
#
loop_
_entity.id
_entity.type
_entity.pdbx_description
1 polymer ?
#
loop_
_entity_poly.entity_id
_entity_poly.type
_entity_poly.pdbx_seq_one_letter_code
_entity_poly.pdbx_strand_id
1 'polypeptide(L)'
;FNEIHDARLAFSTYEQLYQKGMAIDQYTLMRALKMCSCVVAPEKLMHRIKHWKKTYTVKDRIQLYEFMDILLLSESVDSVIIKEEKAQATGKTPRDLYKLVDSESLGKTHDERLATYLNKQFHKEERDYGTVTTDSTMLTEHPILVKYRKQAILSWPTAAGGSEAEEDGFVTAHP
;
A
#
# COMPACT_ATOMS: atom_id res chain seq x y z
N PHE A 1 18.34 -10.02 17.27
CA PHE A 1 17.64 -9.58 18.50
C PHE A 1 17.73 -8.08 18.76
N ASN A 2 18.81 -7.39 18.34
CA ASN A 2 18.94 -5.94 18.54
C ASN A 2 17.88 -5.12 17.79
N GLU A 3 17.54 -5.48 16.55
CA GLU A 3 16.54 -4.75 15.74
C GLU A 3 15.16 -4.65 16.43
N ILE A 4 14.71 -5.72 17.10
CA ILE A 4 13.44 -5.73 17.84
C ILE A 4 13.54 -4.82 19.07
N HIS A 5 14.71 -4.78 19.71
CA HIS A 5 14.97 -3.89 20.84
C HIS A 5 14.97 -2.43 20.39
N ASP A 6 15.64 -2.12 19.28
CA ASP A 6 15.73 -0.79 18.69
C ASP A 6 14.35 -0.28 18.25
N ALA A 7 13.54 -1.15 17.63
CA ALA A 7 12.16 -0.86 17.27
C ALA A 7 11.29 -0.55 18.50
N ARG A 8 11.45 -1.33 19.59
CA ARG A 8 10.72 -1.09 20.85
C ARG A 8 11.16 0.22 21.50
N LEU A 9 12.46 0.52 21.49
CA LEU A 9 13.02 1.76 22.02
C LEU A 9 12.49 2.96 21.23
N ALA A 10 12.57 2.92 19.90
CA ALA A 10 12.06 3.95 19.01
C ALA A 10 10.57 4.19 19.25
N PHE A 11 9.77 3.12 19.31
CA PHE A 11 8.34 3.22 19.59
C PHE A 11 8.06 3.87 20.95
N SER A 12 8.71 3.41 22.02
CA SER A 12 8.50 3.95 23.37
C SER A 12 8.91 5.41 23.50
N THR A 13 9.85 5.88 22.68
CA THR A 13 10.31 7.28 22.70
C THR A 13 9.27 8.24 22.11
N TYR A 14 8.50 7.78 21.11
CA TYR A 14 7.48 8.58 20.44
C TYR A 14 6.05 8.20 20.85
N GLU A 15 5.90 7.22 21.74
CA GLU A 15 4.65 6.91 22.39
C GLU A 15 4.26 8.05 23.34
N GLN A 16 3.03 8.55 23.20
CA GLN A 16 2.54 9.63 24.05
C GLN A 16 2.24 9.13 25.46
N LEU A 17 2.27 10.04 26.45
CA LEU A 17 2.08 9.82 27.90
C LEU A 17 0.94 8.84 28.30
N TYR A 18 -0.09 8.71 27.48
CA TYR A 18 -1.24 7.84 27.75
C TYR A 18 -1.07 6.39 27.28
N GLN A 19 0.08 6.00 26.72
CA GLN A 19 0.36 4.64 26.20
C GLN A 19 -0.72 4.13 25.23
N LYS A 20 -1.25 5.04 24.39
CA LYS A 20 -2.27 4.71 23.38
C LYS A 20 -1.65 4.44 22.01
N GLY A 21 -0.32 4.26 21.96
CA GLY A 21 0.46 4.19 20.75
C GLY A 21 0.95 5.53 20.20
N MET A 22 1.72 5.43 19.13
CA MET A 22 2.37 6.56 18.47
C MET A 22 1.37 7.32 17.58
N ALA A 23 1.48 8.65 17.53
CA ALA A 23 0.63 9.46 16.64
C ALA A 23 0.93 9.17 15.16
N ILE A 24 -0.11 9.09 14.33
CA ILE A 24 0.06 9.03 12.87
C ILE A 24 0.40 10.43 12.36
N ASP A 25 1.68 10.77 12.45
CA ASP A 25 2.26 12.01 11.95
C ASP A 25 3.53 11.68 11.17
N GLN A 26 3.70 12.28 9.99
CA GLN A 26 4.81 11.99 9.10
C GLN A 26 6.15 12.23 9.78
N TYR A 27 6.31 13.35 10.49
CA TYR A 27 7.57 13.68 11.15
C TYR A 27 7.89 12.73 12.30
N THR A 28 6.89 12.42 13.13
CA THR A 28 7.02 11.47 14.23
C THR A 28 7.46 10.09 13.73
N LEU A 29 6.81 9.60 12.68
CA LEU A 29 7.14 8.30 12.09
C LEU A 29 8.52 8.27 11.44
N MET A 30 8.87 9.30 10.67
CA MET A 30 10.20 9.40 10.07
C MET A 30 11.31 9.43 11.12
N ARG A 31 11.08 10.11 12.25
CA ARG A 31 12.03 10.13 13.37
C ARG A 31 12.14 8.77 14.07
N ALA A 32 11.03 8.06 14.23
CA ALA A 32 11.03 6.70 14.78
C ALA A 32 11.78 5.71 13.87
N LEU A 33 11.55 5.79 12.56
CA LEU A 33 12.29 4.99 11.56
C LEU A 33 13.78 5.30 11.56
N LYS A 34 14.15 6.58 11.70
CA LYS A 34 15.55 7.00 11.80
C LYS A 34 16.26 6.39 13.01
N MET A 35 15.57 6.20 14.14
CA MET A 35 16.14 5.50 15.30
C MET A 35 16.41 4.02 15.03
N CYS A 36 15.66 3.41 14.11
CA CYS A 36 15.83 2.02 13.70
C CYS A 36 16.83 1.86 12.55
N SER A 37 17.56 2.92 12.16
CA SER A 37 18.41 2.96 10.97
C SER A 37 17.66 2.62 9.67
N CYS A 38 16.37 2.95 9.62
CA CYS A 38 15.49 2.68 8.50
C CYS A 38 15.04 3.96 7.81
N VAL A 39 14.85 3.89 6.50
CA VAL A 39 14.40 5.00 5.65
C VAL A 39 13.31 4.54 4.70
N VAL A 40 12.41 5.45 4.39
CA VAL A 40 11.32 5.25 3.42
C VAL A 40 10.98 6.60 2.80
N ALA A 41 10.55 6.60 1.55
CA ALA A 41 9.97 7.79 0.93
C ALA A 41 8.79 8.29 1.78
N PRO A 42 8.81 9.53 2.30
CA PRO A 42 7.73 9.99 3.18
C PRO A 42 6.34 9.93 2.53
N GLU A 43 6.24 10.18 1.23
CA GLU A 43 4.97 10.08 0.51
C GLU A 43 4.50 8.63 0.39
N LYS A 44 5.40 7.69 0.09
CA LYS A 44 5.12 6.23 0.08
C LYS A 44 4.59 5.75 1.43
N LEU A 45 5.23 6.21 2.51
CA LEU A 45 4.81 5.89 3.88
C LEU A 45 3.39 6.38 4.16
N MET A 46 3.14 7.67 3.93
CA MET A 46 1.82 8.26 4.21
C MET A 46 0.74 7.68 3.30
N HIS A 47 1.06 7.37 2.04
CA HIS A 47 0.13 6.70 1.13
C HIS A 47 -0.25 5.30 1.63
N ARG A 48 0.73 4.50 2.08
CA ARG A 48 0.47 3.16 2.64
C ARG A 48 -0.36 3.22 3.92
N ILE A 49 -0.01 4.11 4.84
CA ILE A 49 -0.76 4.33 6.09
C ILE A 49 -2.22 4.73 5.80
N LYS A 50 -2.45 5.59 4.79
CA LYS A 50 -3.80 5.99 4.38
C LYS A 50 -4.65 4.80 3.96
N HIS A 51 -4.08 3.83 3.24
CA HIS A 51 -4.77 2.61 2.83
C HIS A 51 -5.00 1.64 4.00
N TRP A 52 -4.05 1.57 4.94
CA TRP A 52 -4.13 0.72 6.13
C TRP A 52 -4.97 1.29 7.26
N LYS A 53 -5.37 2.56 7.17
CA LYS A 53 -6.14 3.25 8.21
C LYS A 53 -7.43 2.52 8.62
N LYS A 54 -8.01 1.70 7.72
CA LYS A 54 -9.19 0.88 8.00
C LYS A 54 -8.90 -0.35 8.87
N THR A 55 -7.66 -0.81 8.88
CA THR A 55 -7.20 -2.00 9.61
C THR A 55 -6.67 -1.66 10.99
N TYR A 56 -6.36 -0.38 11.27
CA TYR A 56 -5.78 0.02 12.54
C TYR A 56 -6.74 -0.14 13.71
N THR A 57 -6.18 -0.67 14.81
CA THR A 57 -6.95 -0.95 16.03
C THR A 57 -7.41 0.34 16.70
N VAL A 58 -6.58 1.38 16.66
CA VAL A 58 -6.85 2.67 17.29
C VAL A 58 -6.82 3.76 16.25
N LYS A 59 -7.89 4.57 16.22
CA LYS A 59 -8.01 5.67 15.28
C LYS A 59 -6.86 6.68 15.46
N ASP A 60 -6.21 7.04 14.36
CA ASP A 60 -5.13 8.03 14.28
C ASP A 60 -3.89 7.69 15.14
N ARG A 61 -3.73 6.42 15.53
CA ARG A 61 -2.60 5.90 16.29
C ARG A 61 -2.03 4.64 15.66
N ILE A 62 -0.73 4.46 15.79
CA ILE A 62 -0.01 3.25 15.41
C ILE A 62 0.41 2.52 16.69
N GLN A 63 0.04 1.25 16.77
CA GLN A 63 0.48 0.30 17.79
C GLN A 63 1.87 -0.26 17.43
N LEU A 64 2.53 -0.90 18.40
CA LEU A 64 3.88 -1.45 18.19
C LEU A 64 3.94 -2.45 17.02
N TYR A 65 2.95 -3.35 16.91
CA TYR A 65 2.90 -4.32 15.81
C TYR A 65 2.71 -3.65 14.45
N GLU A 66 1.83 -2.64 14.39
CA GLU A 66 1.61 -1.83 13.18
C GLU A 66 2.87 -1.03 12.81
N PHE A 67 3.67 -0.61 13.79
CA PHE A 67 4.99 0.00 13.57
C PHE A 67 6.02 -1.00 13.03
N MET A 68 6.02 -2.24 13.52
CA MET A 68 6.87 -3.31 12.99
C MET A 68 6.53 -3.62 11.52
N ASP A 69 5.25 -3.60 11.16
CA ASP A 69 4.83 -3.77 9.77
C ASP A 69 5.35 -2.62 8.88
N ILE A 70 5.42 -1.40 9.41
CA ILE A 70 6.05 -0.26 8.71
C ILE A 70 7.55 -0.46 8.54
N LEU A 71 8.25 -1.06 9.52
CA LEU A 71 9.68 -1.35 9.40
C LEU A 71 9.98 -2.32 8.25
N LEU A 72 9.11 -3.32 8.03
CA LEU A 72 9.23 -4.25 6.90
C LEU A 72 9.09 -3.57 5.53
N LEU A 73 8.48 -2.39 5.48
CA LEU A 73 8.32 -1.59 4.27
C LEU A 73 9.51 -0.67 3.99
N SER A 74 10.37 -0.48 4.98
CA SER A 74 11.50 0.44 4.95
C SER A 74 12.79 -0.26 4.56
N GLU A 75 13.71 0.51 4.01
CA GLU A 75 15.05 0.05 3.62
C GLU A 75 16.07 0.53 4.65
N SER A 76 17.23 -0.11 4.72
CA SER A 76 18.31 0.36 5.58
C SER A 76 18.86 1.69 5.06
N VAL A 77 19.13 2.65 5.95
CA VAL A 77 19.76 3.93 5.60
C VAL A 77 21.03 3.71 4.78
N ASP A 78 21.83 2.71 5.15
CA ASP A 78 23.13 2.43 4.54
C ASP A 78 23.02 1.90 3.10
N SER A 79 21.86 1.36 2.72
CA SER A 79 21.63 0.90 1.34
C SER A 79 21.37 2.04 0.36
N VAL A 80 21.03 3.25 0.85
CA VAL A 80 20.68 4.39 0.01
C VAL A 80 21.88 5.31 -0.19
N ILE A 81 22.58 5.15 -1.30
CA ILE A 81 23.72 6.00 -1.65
C ILE A 81 23.22 7.21 -2.45
N ILE A 82 23.16 8.37 -1.79
CA ILE A 82 22.91 9.65 -2.48
C ILE A 82 24.24 10.16 -3.02
N LYS A 83 24.31 10.38 -4.35
CA LYS A 83 25.43 11.13 -4.92
C LYS A 83 25.32 12.57 -4.44
N GLU A 84 26.24 13.01 -3.59
CA GLU A 84 26.36 14.41 -3.24
C GLU A 84 26.68 15.21 -4.50
N GLU A 85 25.70 15.98 -4.95
CA GLU A 85 25.90 16.95 -6.02
C GLU A 85 26.76 18.07 -5.42
N LYS A 86 28.08 17.95 -5.57
CA LYS A 86 29.01 19.02 -5.21
C LYS A 86 28.50 20.28 -5.90
N ALA A 87 28.27 21.34 -5.14
CA ALA A 87 27.81 22.62 -5.62
C ALA A 87 28.78 23.16 -6.68
N GLN A 88 28.52 22.85 -7.95
CA GLN A 88 29.24 23.41 -9.08
C GLN A 88 28.53 24.70 -9.47
N ALA A 89 29.32 25.75 -9.76
CA ALA A 89 28.77 26.98 -10.30
C ALA A 89 27.84 26.63 -11.47
N THR A 90 26.61 27.15 -11.45
CA THR A 90 25.48 26.73 -12.32
C THR A 90 25.67 27.12 -13.81
N GLY A 91 26.92 27.32 -14.23
CA GLY A 91 27.33 27.87 -15.50
C GLY A 91 27.92 29.28 -15.36
N LYS A 92 28.40 29.82 -16.47
CA LYS A 92 28.74 31.24 -16.59
C LYS A 92 27.61 31.98 -17.30
N THR A 93 27.35 33.21 -16.89
CA THR A 93 26.48 34.14 -17.61
C THR A 93 27.10 34.49 -18.97
N PRO A 94 26.32 35.02 -19.93
CA PRO A 94 26.86 35.49 -21.22
C PRO A 94 27.92 36.62 -21.09
N ARG A 95 28.15 37.13 -19.87
CA ARG A 95 29.21 38.10 -19.54
C ARG A 95 30.44 37.45 -18.88
N ASP A 96 30.59 36.12 -19.00
CA ASP A 96 31.67 35.32 -18.41
C ASP A 96 31.75 35.36 -16.87
N LEU A 97 30.69 35.80 -16.18
CA LEU A 97 30.60 35.76 -14.72
C LEU A 97 30.02 34.43 -14.25
N TYR A 98 30.61 33.82 -13.23
CA TYR A 98 30.06 32.61 -12.61
C TYR A 98 28.65 32.85 -12.07
N LYS A 99 27.73 31.96 -12.40
CA LYS A 99 26.39 31.94 -11.82
C LYS A 99 26.49 31.39 -10.41
N LEU A 100 25.98 32.16 -9.45
CA LEU A 100 25.86 31.71 -8.07
C LEU A 100 25.05 30.41 -8.03
N VAL A 101 25.50 29.49 -7.19
CA VAL A 101 24.77 28.27 -6.89
C VAL A 101 23.46 28.66 -6.21
N ASP A 102 22.39 27.97 -6.59
CA ASP A 102 21.07 28.16 -5.98
C ASP A 102 21.15 28.03 -4.46
N SER A 103 20.87 29.11 -3.74
CA SER A 103 20.94 29.18 -2.27
C SER A 103 20.00 28.18 -1.61
N GLU A 104 18.87 27.86 -2.24
CA GLU A 104 17.91 26.88 -1.73
C GLU A 104 18.47 25.46 -1.73
N SER A 105 19.39 25.15 -2.66
CA SER A 105 20.05 23.83 -2.71
C SER A 105 21.11 23.67 -1.61
N LEU A 106 21.76 24.77 -1.24
CA LEU A 106 22.83 24.79 -0.23
C LEU A 106 22.29 24.64 1.19
N GLY A 107 21.11 25.18 1.49
CA GLY A 107 20.51 25.17 2.82
C GLY A 107 19.83 23.86 3.24
N LYS A 108 19.70 22.88 2.34
CA LYS A 108 18.97 21.63 2.62
C LYS A 108 19.76 20.65 3.47
N THR A 109 19.11 20.12 4.50
CA THR A 109 19.69 19.07 5.35
C THR A 109 19.82 17.75 4.60
N HIS A 110 20.68 16.84 5.09
CA HIS A 110 20.81 15.51 4.50
C HIS A 110 19.48 14.75 4.49
N ASP A 111 18.71 14.83 5.58
CA ASP A 111 17.41 14.17 5.69
C ASP A 111 16.41 14.68 4.63
N GLU A 112 16.39 15.98 4.35
CA GLU A 112 15.54 16.57 3.30
C GLU A 112 15.97 16.14 1.90
N ARG A 113 17.28 16.07 1.65
CA ARG A 113 17.82 15.57 0.37
C ARG A 113 17.46 14.11 0.16
N LEU A 114 17.58 13.29 1.20
CA LEU A 114 17.20 11.88 1.20
C LEU A 114 15.70 11.70 0.98
N ALA A 115 14.87 12.43 1.71
CA ALA A 115 13.41 12.41 1.52
C ALA A 115 13.02 12.79 0.08
N THR A 116 13.65 13.83 -0.47
CA THR A 116 13.41 14.28 -1.85
C THR A 116 13.85 13.22 -2.87
N TYR A 117 15.01 12.60 -2.65
CA TYR A 117 15.52 11.52 -3.51
C TYR A 117 14.57 10.31 -3.51
N LEU A 118 14.17 9.85 -2.32
CA LEU A 118 13.29 8.70 -2.16
C LEU A 118 11.90 8.96 -2.73
N ASN A 119 11.32 10.16 -2.55
CA ASN A 119 10.04 10.52 -3.19
C ASN A 119 10.16 10.55 -4.71
N LYS A 120 11.25 11.09 -5.27
CA LYS A 120 11.50 11.05 -6.72
C LYS A 120 11.58 9.62 -7.24
N GLN A 121 12.25 8.73 -6.52
CA GLN A 121 12.33 7.31 -6.88
C GLN A 121 10.94 6.65 -6.83
N PHE A 122 10.20 6.89 -5.75
CA PHE A 122 8.82 6.40 -5.59
C PHE A 122 7.89 6.85 -6.72
N HIS A 123 7.93 8.11 -7.14
CA HIS A 123 7.13 8.58 -8.26
C HIS A 123 7.52 7.97 -9.61
N LYS A 124 8.79 7.60 -9.80
CA LYS A 124 9.20 6.86 -10.99
C LYS A 124 8.58 5.47 -10.97
N GLU A 125 8.73 4.76 -9.85
CA GLU A 125 8.17 3.42 -9.64
C GLU A 125 6.63 3.41 -9.78
N GLU A 126 5.92 4.37 -9.19
CA GLU A 126 4.45 4.46 -9.29
C GLU A 126 3.96 4.85 -10.68
N ARG A 127 4.75 5.57 -11.48
CA ARG A 127 4.38 5.92 -12.87
C ARG A 127 4.72 4.82 -13.87
N ASP A 128 5.49 3.82 -13.46
CA ASP A 128 5.96 2.71 -14.28
C ASP A 128 5.11 1.43 -14.13
N TYR A 129 3.88 1.50 -13.60
CA TYR A 129 2.98 0.34 -13.55
C TYR A 129 2.55 -0.21 -14.94
N GLY A 130 3.09 0.33 -16.04
CA GLY A 130 2.66 0.04 -17.40
C GLY A 130 1.22 0.52 -17.62
N THR A 131 0.79 0.57 -18.88
CA THR A 131 -0.64 0.59 -19.18
C THR A 131 -1.24 -0.67 -18.58
N VAL A 132 -1.95 -0.53 -17.46
CA VAL A 132 -2.87 -1.58 -16.99
C VAL A 132 -3.92 -1.70 -18.08
N THR A 133 -3.75 -2.66 -18.99
CA THR A 133 -4.85 -3.15 -19.79
C THR A 133 -5.80 -3.82 -18.81
N THR A 134 -6.73 -3.05 -18.26
CA THR A 134 -7.91 -3.59 -17.58
C THR A 134 -8.83 -4.20 -18.63
N ASP A 135 -8.31 -5.14 -19.42
CA ASP A 135 -9.14 -6.13 -20.07
C ASP A 135 -9.50 -7.10 -18.95
N SER A 136 -10.43 -6.65 -18.10
CA SER A 136 -11.04 -7.50 -17.10
C SER A 136 -11.75 -8.61 -17.85
N THR A 137 -11.07 -9.73 -18.03
CA THR A 137 -11.76 -10.99 -18.07
C THR A 137 -12.33 -11.15 -16.67
N MET A 138 -13.63 -10.86 -16.52
CA MET A 138 -14.40 -11.36 -15.39
C MET A 138 -13.87 -12.73 -15.04
N LEU A 139 -13.59 -12.99 -13.76
CA LEU A 139 -13.20 -14.30 -13.23
C LEU A 139 -14.00 -15.40 -13.94
N THR A 140 -13.44 -15.94 -15.01
CA THR A 140 -14.12 -16.95 -15.82
C THR A 140 -14.13 -18.18 -14.94
N GLU A 141 -15.30 -18.74 -14.72
CA GLU A 141 -15.48 -19.94 -13.89
C GLU A 141 -14.39 -20.96 -14.22
N HIS A 142 -13.71 -21.47 -13.19
CA HIS A 142 -12.61 -22.43 -13.34
C HIS A 142 -13.06 -23.57 -14.28
N PRO A 143 -12.27 -23.98 -15.29
CA PRO A 143 -12.72 -24.83 -16.41
C PRO A 143 -13.28 -26.20 -15.99
N ILE A 144 -13.02 -26.58 -14.75
CA ILE A 144 -13.55 -27.78 -14.10
C ILE A 144 -15.05 -27.64 -13.79
N LEU A 145 -15.50 -26.46 -13.33
CA LEU A 145 -16.91 -26.21 -12.95
C LEU A 145 -17.84 -26.22 -14.16
N VAL A 146 -17.37 -25.78 -15.33
CA VAL A 146 -18.12 -25.80 -16.59
C VAL A 146 -18.44 -27.23 -17.04
N LYS A 147 -17.52 -28.18 -16.81
CA LYS A 147 -17.72 -29.59 -17.19
C LYS A 147 -18.79 -30.26 -16.33
N TYR A 148 -18.74 -30.05 -15.01
CA TYR A 148 -19.71 -30.64 -14.09
C TYR A 148 -21.12 -30.04 -14.26
N ARG A 149 -21.24 -28.74 -14.55
CA ARG A 149 -22.53 -28.09 -14.82
C ARG A 149 -23.22 -28.65 -16.07
N LYS A 150 -22.48 -28.89 -17.15
CA LYS A 150 -23.03 -29.50 -18.37
C LYS A 150 -23.47 -30.95 -18.15
N GLN A 151 -22.74 -31.70 -17.32
CA GLN A 151 -23.11 -33.07 -16.97
C GLN A 151 -24.36 -33.14 -16.08
N ALA A 152 -24.53 -32.20 -15.14
CA ALA A 152 -25.71 -32.11 -14.30
C ALA A 152 -26.99 -31.73 -15.07
N ILE A 153 -26.85 -30.93 -16.14
CA ILE A 153 -27.98 -30.55 -17.01
C ILE A 153 -28.38 -31.71 -17.94
N LEU A 154 -27.44 -32.55 -18.36
CA LEU A 154 -27.73 -33.72 -19.22
C LEU A 154 -28.28 -34.93 -18.46
N SER A 155 -28.08 -35.02 -17.13
CA SER A 155 -28.50 -36.16 -16.33
C SER A 155 -29.85 -36.01 -15.64
N TRP A 156 -30.53 -34.88 -15.81
CA TRP A 156 -31.90 -34.70 -15.33
C TRP A 156 -32.90 -35.15 -16.42
N PRO A 157 -33.76 -36.15 -16.15
CA PRO A 157 -34.88 -36.42 -17.03
C PRO A 157 -35.85 -35.23 -16.93
N THR A 158 -36.04 -34.54 -18.06
CA THR A 158 -37.08 -33.52 -18.24
C THR A 158 -38.45 -34.16 -18.09
N ALA A 159 -38.97 -34.20 -16.87
CA ALA A 159 -40.37 -34.50 -16.63
C ALA A 159 -41.19 -33.23 -16.94
N ALA A 160 -41.58 -33.05 -18.20
CA ALA A 160 -42.76 -32.25 -18.56
C ALA A 160 -43.08 -32.39 -20.06
N GLY A 161 -44.17 -33.10 -20.35
CA GLY A 161 -44.86 -33.06 -21.63
C GLY A 161 -46.27 -33.59 -21.39
N GLY A 162 -47.18 -32.71 -21.00
CA GLY A 162 -48.60 -33.02 -20.85
C GLY A 162 -49.36 -32.84 -22.17
N SER A 163 -50.38 -33.67 -22.38
CA SER A 163 -51.53 -33.36 -23.23
C SER A 163 -52.73 -34.26 -22.87
N GLU A 164 -53.78 -33.60 -22.38
CA GLU A 164 -55.21 -33.79 -22.63
C GLU A 164 -55.99 -35.08 -22.29
N ALA A 165 -57.15 -34.79 -21.67
CA ALA A 165 -58.45 -35.48 -21.71
C ALA A 165 -58.61 -36.82 -20.99
N GLU A 166 -59.39 -36.85 -19.90
CA GLU A 166 -60.79 -37.36 -19.92
C GLU A 166 -61.42 -37.28 -18.51
N GLU A 167 -62.75 -37.42 -18.52
CA GLU A 167 -63.76 -37.03 -17.55
C GLU A 167 -63.79 -37.85 -16.24
N ASP A 168 -64.65 -37.34 -15.34
CA ASP A 168 -65.44 -38.04 -14.33
C ASP A 168 -64.99 -38.05 -12.86
N GLY A 169 -65.86 -37.42 -12.05
CA GLY A 169 -66.39 -38.06 -10.84
C GLY A 169 -65.87 -37.56 -9.49
N PHE A 170 -66.75 -36.84 -8.76
CA PHE A 170 -67.25 -37.20 -7.42
C PHE A 170 -66.22 -37.42 -6.27
N VAL A 171 -66.26 -36.92 -5.02
CA VAL A 171 -67.18 -36.13 -4.19
C VAL A 171 -66.47 -35.87 -2.83
N THR A 172 -66.75 -34.71 -2.25
CA THR A 172 -66.74 -34.26 -0.83
C THR A 172 -65.81 -34.82 0.28
N ALA A 173 -65.45 -33.86 1.13
CA ALA A 173 -65.54 -33.84 2.61
C ALA A 173 -64.28 -34.10 3.46
N HIS A 174 -63.87 -33.01 4.13
CA HIS A 174 -63.45 -32.87 5.54
C HIS A 174 -63.91 -33.97 6.51
N PRO A 175 -63.25 -34.19 7.67
CA PRO A 175 -62.68 -33.16 8.57
C PRO A 175 -61.16 -33.06 8.57
#